data_AF-A0AAF0K3W2-F1
#
_entry.id   AF-A0AAF0K3W2-F1
#
_cell.length_a   1.000
_cell.length_b   1.000
_cell.length_c   1.000
_cell.angle_alpha   90.00
_cell.angle_beta   90.00
_cell.angle_gamma   90.00
#
_symmetry.space_group_name_H-M   'P 1'
#
loop_
_entity.id
_entity.type
_entity.pdbx_description
1 polymer ?
#
loop_
_entity_poly.entity_id
_entity_poly.type
_entity_poly.pdbx_seq_one_letter_code
_entity_poly.pdbx_strand_id
1 'polypeptide(L)'
;MIKPKKYLRLLEDRTKYEKVPQGTSITIHDYADAIYNKEEDRLYFLKLEHIKSIFKGIEELYRMATVTEVDHFLESDFIALVEGFTSDDVKTNNRKRIALLKDRYSQYTNVQKKELREYIQQYEGDLEITNDTFVIKNDSDLKKMLYGIDQRYYTTPIEGEKRLANSIIRI
;
A
#
# COMPACT_ATOMS: atom_id res chain seq x y z
N MET A 1 28.96 -44.85 3.43
CA MET A 1 27.51 -44.77 3.73
C MET A 1 26.87 -43.69 2.86
N ILE A 2 25.94 -44.07 1.98
CA ILE A 2 25.19 -43.10 1.16
C ILE A 2 24.01 -42.59 2.01
N LYS A 3 23.90 -41.28 2.24
CA LYS A 3 22.76 -40.70 2.96
C LYS A 3 21.48 -40.95 2.17
N PRO A 4 20.37 -41.37 2.81
CA PRO A 4 19.09 -41.49 2.13
C PRO A 4 18.65 -40.13 1.59
N LYS A 5 18.42 -40.04 0.29
CA LYS A 5 17.82 -38.87 -0.36
C LYS A 5 16.30 -38.97 -0.22
N LYS A 6 15.64 -37.91 0.23
CA LYS A 6 14.18 -37.80 0.24
C LYS A 6 13.74 -37.35 -1.14
N TYR A 7 12.91 -38.14 -1.81
CA TYR A 7 12.35 -37.81 -3.13
C TYR A 7 10.86 -37.52 -2.98
N LEU A 8 10.41 -36.42 -3.59
CA LEU A 8 8.99 -36.16 -3.86
C LEU A 8 8.78 -36.49 -5.34
N ARG A 9 7.97 -37.51 -5.65
CA ARG A 9 7.71 -37.96 -7.03
C ARG A 9 6.27 -37.64 -7.39
N LEU A 10 6.07 -36.73 -8.34
CA LEU A 10 4.77 -36.39 -8.91
C LEU A 10 4.63 -37.19 -10.21
N LEU A 11 3.62 -38.06 -10.30
CA LEU A 11 3.32 -38.89 -11.48
C LEU A 11 2.08 -38.30 -12.17
N GLU A 12 2.12 -38.19 -13.49
CA GLU A 12 1.08 -37.52 -14.30
C GLU A 12 -0.28 -38.25 -14.27
N ASP A 13 -0.33 -39.52 -13.89
CA ASP A 13 -1.51 -40.37 -14.13
C ASP A 13 -2.24 -40.87 -12.86
N ARG A 14 -1.73 -40.65 -11.63
CA ARG A 14 -2.42 -41.12 -10.40
C ARG A 14 -2.09 -40.30 -9.15
N THR A 15 -2.94 -39.34 -8.80
CA THR A 15 -3.00 -38.75 -7.45
C THR A 15 -3.65 -39.74 -6.47
N LYS A 16 -2.92 -40.78 -6.08
CA LYS A 16 -3.29 -41.59 -4.92
C LYS A 16 -2.62 -41.02 -3.68
N TYR A 17 -3.41 -40.32 -2.88
CA TYR A 17 -3.03 -39.93 -1.52
C TYR A 17 -3.40 -41.07 -0.56
N GLU A 18 -2.53 -41.37 0.40
CA GLU A 18 -2.80 -42.31 1.48
C GLU A 18 -3.01 -41.54 2.79
N LYS A 19 -4.07 -41.91 3.53
CA LYS A 19 -4.43 -41.29 4.80
C LYS A 19 -3.49 -41.79 5.90
N VAL A 20 -2.66 -40.91 6.46
CA VAL A 20 -1.79 -41.24 7.60
C VAL A 20 -2.56 -41.00 8.92
N PRO A 21 -2.53 -41.93 9.89
CA PRO A 21 -3.31 -41.82 11.13
C PRO A 21 -2.93 -40.64 12.04
N GLN A 22 -1.70 -40.13 11.91
CA GLN A 22 -1.18 -38.87 12.48
C GLN A 22 0.09 -38.47 11.73
N GLY A 23 0.13 -37.24 11.20
CA GLY A 23 1.28 -36.69 10.48
C GLY A 23 0.94 -35.41 9.71
N THR A 24 1.95 -34.70 9.23
CA THR A 24 1.82 -33.47 8.42
C THR A 24 1.50 -33.86 6.97
N SER A 25 0.29 -33.58 6.49
CA SER A 25 -0.11 -33.79 5.09
C SER A 25 0.39 -32.64 4.21
N ILE A 26 0.75 -32.95 2.95
CA ILE A 26 1.02 -31.95 1.91
C ILE A 26 -0.14 -32.00 0.90
N THR A 27 -0.80 -30.86 0.69
CA THR A 27 -1.87 -30.70 -0.30
C THR A 27 -1.30 -30.04 -1.54
N ILE A 28 -1.56 -30.60 -2.72
CA ILE A 28 -1.21 -30.01 -4.01
C ILE A 28 -2.52 -29.63 -4.71
N HIS A 29 -2.71 -28.34 -5.01
CA HIS A 29 -3.88 -27.85 -5.72
C HIS A 29 -3.66 -27.95 -7.24
N ASP A 30 -4.76 -28.10 -7.99
CA ASP A 30 -4.73 -28.15 -9.46
C ASP A 30 -4.28 -26.83 -10.11
N TYR A 31 -4.40 -25.72 -9.37
CA TYR A 31 -4.00 -24.39 -9.80
C TYR A 31 -2.97 -23.80 -8.85
N ALA A 32 -2.05 -23.00 -9.41
CA ALA A 32 -1.07 -22.27 -8.63
C ALA A 32 -1.75 -21.18 -7.77
N ASP A 33 -1.31 -21.04 -6.52
CA ASP A 33 -1.78 -19.96 -5.63
C ASP A 33 -1.31 -18.56 -6.10
N ALA A 34 -0.15 -18.51 -6.74
CA ALA A 34 0.38 -17.32 -7.40
C ALA A 34 1.27 -17.68 -8.59
N ILE A 35 1.31 -16.81 -9.59
CA ILE A 35 2.19 -16.92 -10.77
C ILE A 35 2.95 -15.61 -10.91
N TYR A 36 4.28 -15.65 -10.83
CA TYR A 36 5.12 -14.49 -11.09
C TYR A 36 5.60 -14.52 -12.55
N ASN A 37 5.13 -13.56 -13.35
CA ASN A 37 5.62 -13.32 -14.70
C ASN A 37 6.84 -12.38 -14.64
N LYS A 38 8.02 -12.93 -14.91
CA LYS A 38 9.28 -12.20 -14.88
C LYS A 38 9.43 -11.20 -16.03
N GLU A 39 8.83 -11.47 -17.18
CA GLU A 39 8.95 -10.57 -18.35
C GLU A 39 8.20 -9.25 -18.11
N GLU A 40 7.06 -9.31 -17.44
CA GLU A 40 6.22 -8.15 -17.15
C GLU A 40 6.43 -7.56 -15.74
N ASP A 41 7.24 -8.23 -14.90
CA ASP A 41 7.37 -7.97 -13.47
C ASP A 41 6.02 -7.93 -12.73
N ARG A 42 5.19 -8.95 -12.96
CA ARG A 42 3.81 -9.03 -12.44
C ARG A 42 3.54 -10.31 -11.65
N LEU A 43 2.98 -10.17 -10.45
CA LEU A 43 2.48 -11.28 -9.64
C LEU A 43 0.97 -11.42 -9.80
N TYR A 44 0.53 -12.53 -10.37
CA TYR A 44 -0.87 -12.90 -10.54
C TYR A 44 -1.32 -13.83 -9.42
N PHE A 45 -2.47 -13.57 -8.80
CA PHE A 45 -3.05 -14.40 -7.75
C PHE A 45 -4.56 -14.16 -7.63
N LEU A 46 -5.29 -15.12 -7.06
CA LEU A 46 -6.75 -15.03 -6.89
C LEU A 46 -7.16 -14.60 -5.48
N LYS A 47 -6.47 -15.12 -4.46
CA LYS A 47 -6.80 -14.89 -3.05
C LYS A 47 -5.59 -14.37 -2.30
N LEU A 48 -5.69 -13.17 -1.74
CA LEU A 48 -4.62 -12.57 -0.95
C LEU A 48 -4.21 -13.50 0.21
N GLU A 49 -5.19 -14.12 0.89
CA GLU A 49 -4.98 -15.05 2.00
C GLU A 49 -3.98 -16.16 1.71
N HIS A 50 -4.00 -16.73 0.50
CA HIS A 50 -3.11 -17.82 0.12
C HIS A 50 -1.67 -17.30 -0.03
N ILE A 51 -1.52 -16.14 -0.65
CA ILE A 51 -0.20 -15.59 -0.99
C ILE A 51 0.48 -14.88 0.17
N LYS A 52 -0.25 -14.43 1.21
CA LYS A 52 0.35 -13.82 2.42
C LYS A 52 1.39 -14.75 3.07
N SER A 53 1.14 -16.05 3.05
CA SER A 53 2.04 -17.05 3.61
C SER A 53 3.34 -17.21 2.81
N ILE A 54 3.27 -16.98 1.49
CA ILE A 54 4.37 -17.14 0.54
C ILE A 54 5.18 -15.83 0.44
N PHE A 55 4.49 -14.69 0.32
CA PHE A 55 5.05 -13.35 0.19
C PHE A 55 4.72 -12.55 1.44
N LYS A 56 5.52 -12.73 2.49
CA LYS A 56 5.34 -12.01 3.76
C LYS A 56 5.34 -10.50 3.53
N GLY A 57 4.34 -9.81 4.07
CA GLY A 57 4.18 -8.35 3.93
C GLY A 57 3.36 -7.91 2.72
N ILE A 58 2.94 -8.84 1.84
CA ILE A 58 2.11 -8.49 0.69
C ILE A 58 0.73 -7.92 1.10
N GLU A 59 0.23 -8.27 2.28
CA GLU A 59 -0.99 -7.66 2.81
C GLU A 59 -0.87 -6.16 3.08
N GLU A 60 0.33 -5.64 3.33
CA GLU A 60 0.53 -4.21 3.56
C GLU A 60 0.23 -3.40 2.30
N LEU A 61 0.48 -3.98 1.12
CA LEU A 61 0.15 -3.37 -0.17
C LEU A 61 -1.36 -3.33 -0.45
N TYR A 62 -2.14 -4.18 0.24
CA TYR A 62 -3.57 -4.36 -0.04
C TYR A 62 -4.50 -3.97 1.10
N ARG A 63 -3.98 -3.68 2.30
CA ARG A 63 -4.81 -3.26 3.42
C ARG A 63 -5.32 -1.83 3.21
N MET A 64 -6.57 -1.63 3.58
CA MET A 64 -7.17 -0.30 3.71
C MET A 64 -7.15 0.10 5.17
N ALA A 65 -7.07 1.40 5.43
CA ALA A 65 -7.25 1.92 6.78
C ALA A 65 -8.66 1.60 7.26
N THR A 66 -8.74 0.98 8.43
CA THR A 66 -9.99 0.77 9.17
C THR A 66 -10.62 2.13 9.51
N VAL A 67 -11.91 2.14 9.87
CA VAL A 67 -12.61 3.39 10.28
C VAL A 67 -11.84 4.09 11.40
N THR A 68 -11.45 3.36 12.44
CA THR A 68 -10.66 3.89 13.56
C THR A 68 -9.30 4.44 13.13
N GLU A 69 -8.60 3.80 12.18
CA GLU A 69 -7.33 4.33 11.66
C GLU A 69 -7.54 5.58 10.81
N VAL A 70 -8.66 5.69 10.09
CA VAL A 70 -9.00 6.90 9.34
C VAL A 70 -9.34 8.03 10.30
N ASP A 71 -10.17 7.79 11.32
CA ASP A 71 -10.53 8.80 12.33
C ASP A 71 -9.27 9.35 13.01
N HIS A 72 -8.42 8.47 13.54
CA HIS A 72 -7.15 8.87 14.16
C HIS A 72 -6.24 9.64 13.18
N PHE A 73 -6.22 9.25 11.90
CA PHE A 73 -5.44 9.98 10.91
C PHE A 73 -6.00 11.39 10.68
N LEU A 74 -7.33 11.54 10.55
CA LEU A 74 -7.99 12.83 10.36
C LEU A 74 -7.86 13.76 11.58
N GLU A 75 -7.68 13.21 12.78
CA GLU A 75 -7.42 13.95 14.02
C GLU A 75 -5.95 14.40 14.19
N SER A 76 -5.08 14.12 13.22
CA SER A 76 -3.66 14.45 13.34
C SER A 76 -3.41 15.97 13.38
N ASP A 77 -2.36 16.37 14.10
CA ASP A 77 -1.98 17.78 14.34
C ASP A 77 -1.72 18.62 13.08
N PHE A 78 -1.53 17.97 11.93
CA PHE A 78 -1.29 18.60 10.64
C PHE A 78 -2.52 18.71 9.75
N ILE A 79 -3.70 18.31 10.23
CA ILE A 79 -4.98 18.36 9.51
C ILE A 79 -5.95 19.27 10.26
N ALA A 80 -6.49 20.26 9.56
CA ALA A 80 -7.67 21.00 9.98
C ALA A 80 -8.88 20.45 9.21
N LEU A 81 -9.67 19.63 9.89
CA LEU A 81 -10.88 19.04 9.30
C LEU A 81 -12.01 20.07 9.28
N VAL A 82 -12.65 20.25 8.12
CA VAL A 82 -13.85 21.10 8.03
C VAL A 82 -15.06 20.31 8.53
N GLU A 83 -15.96 21.01 9.21
CA GLU A 83 -17.18 20.44 9.77
C GLU A 83 -17.97 19.67 8.71
N GLY A 84 -18.36 18.44 9.04
CA GLY A 84 -19.14 17.56 8.18
C GLY A 84 -18.35 16.60 7.30
N PHE A 85 -17.02 16.74 7.18
CA PHE A 85 -16.19 15.71 6.54
C PHE A 85 -15.75 14.67 7.58
N THR A 86 -16.06 13.40 7.35
CA THR A 86 -15.82 12.31 8.30
C THR A 86 -15.14 11.12 7.63
N SER A 87 -14.80 10.07 8.39
CA SER A 87 -14.23 8.86 7.81
C SER A 87 -15.14 8.19 6.78
N ASP A 88 -16.47 8.31 6.89
CA ASP A 88 -17.42 7.76 5.92
C ASP A 88 -17.32 8.41 4.54
N ASP A 89 -16.85 9.66 4.47
CA ASP A 89 -16.63 10.39 3.23
C ASP A 89 -15.31 9.99 2.53
N VAL A 90 -14.42 9.28 3.23
CA VAL A 90 -13.10 8.87 2.72
C VAL A 90 -13.22 7.63 1.83
N LYS A 91 -12.91 7.80 0.54
CA LYS A 91 -13.02 6.73 -0.45
C LYS A 91 -11.95 5.66 -0.25
N THR A 92 -12.27 4.44 -0.67
CA THR A 92 -11.41 3.25 -0.68
C THR A 92 -9.95 3.53 -1.08
N ASN A 93 -9.74 4.29 -2.16
CA ASN A 93 -8.40 4.61 -2.65
C ASN A 93 -7.59 5.50 -1.69
N ASN A 94 -8.24 6.41 -0.98
CA ASN A 94 -7.59 7.25 0.03
C ASN A 94 -7.37 6.47 1.33
N ARG A 95 -8.29 5.57 1.71
CA ARG A 95 -8.08 4.64 2.83
C ARG A 95 -6.84 3.75 2.64
N LYS A 96 -6.58 3.27 1.41
CA LYS A 96 -5.33 2.55 1.08
C LYS A 96 -4.09 3.42 1.28
N ARG A 97 -4.15 4.69 0.85
CA ARG A 97 -3.03 5.64 1.02
C ARG A 97 -2.80 5.99 2.48
N ILE A 98 -3.85 6.20 3.26
CA ILE A 98 -3.75 6.41 4.70
C ILE A 98 -3.06 5.21 5.36
N ALA A 99 -3.49 3.97 5.05
CA ALA A 99 -2.85 2.79 5.62
C ALA A 99 -1.35 2.66 5.30
N LEU A 100 -0.92 3.19 4.16
CA LEU A 100 0.48 3.20 3.71
C LEU A 100 1.29 4.35 4.33
N LEU A 101 0.66 5.51 4.57
CA LEU A 101 1.36 6.77 4.87
C LEU A 101 1.14 7.28 6.29
N LYS A 102 0.21 6.71 7.07
CA LYS A 102 -0.19 7.18 8.40
C LYS A 102 0.99 7.41 9.35
N ASP A 103 2.03 6.58 9.25
CA ASP A 103 3.21 6.65 10.11
C ASP A 103 4.34 7.51 9.51
N ARG A 104 4.27 7.85 8.21
CA ARG A 104 5.35 8.57 7.52
C ARG A 104 5.40 10.03 7.95
N TYR A 105 4.25 10.69 8.07
CA TYR A 105 4.20 12.10 8.44
C TYR A 105 4.66 12.35 9.88
N SER A 106 4.28 11.47 10.81
CA SER A 106 4.65 11.58 12.23
C SER A 106 6.15 11.38 12.48
N GLN A 107 6.85 10.70 11.57
CA GLN A 107 8.31 10.51 11.62
C GLN A 107 9.11 11.73 11.14
N TYR A 108 8.47 12.71 10.49
CA TYR A 108 9.16 13.90 10.01
C TYR A 108 9.46 14.90 11.13
N THR A 109 10.66 15.47 11.08
CA THR A 109 11.05 16.62 11.90
C THR A 109 10.23 17.86 11.53
N ASN A 110 10.17 18.85 12.41
CA ASN A 110 9.46 20.11 12.12
C ASN A 110 10.00 20.82 10.86
N VAL A 111 11.29 20.70 10.57
CA VAL A 111 11.91 21.23 9.35
C VAL A 111 11.37 20.48 8.12
N GLN A 112 11.39 19.14 8.14
CA GLN A 112 10.87 18.33 7.03
C GLN A 112 9.35 18.53 6.83
N LYS A 113 8.58 18.69 7.91
CA LYS A 113 7.14 19.00 7.83
C LYS A 113 6.91 20.34 7.12
N LYS A 114 7.73 21.36 7.42
CA LYS A 114 7.67 22.66 6.74
C LYS A 114 8.03 22.55 5.26
N GLU A 115 9.15 21.91 4.93
CA GLU A 115 9.57 21.68 3.54
C GLU A 115 8.50 20.91 2.75
N LEU A 116 7.86 19.92 3.37
CA LEU A 116 6.77 19.16 2.76
C LEU A 116 5.55 20.05 2.48
N ARG A 117 5.20 20.98 3.38
CA ARG A 117 4.10 21.93 3.14
C ARG A 117 4.43 22.86 1.97
N GLU A 118 5.64 23.41 1.92
CA GLU A 118 6.10 24.28 0.84
C GLU A 118 6.08 23.54 -0.50
N TYR A 119 6.57 22.31 -0.53
CA TYR A 119 6.51 21.42 -1.68
C TYR A 119 5.07 21.19 -2.14
N ILE A 120 4.15 20.83 -1.23
CA ILE A 120 2.76 20.57 -1.61
C ILE A 120 2.09 21.83 -2.17
N GLN A 121 2.30 22.99 -1.53
CA GLN A 121 1.78 24.28 -2.02
C GLN A 121 2.30 24.65 -3.42
N GLN A 122 3.54 24.30 -3.75
CA GLN A 122 4.10 24.54 -5.07
C GLN A 122 3.31 23.81 -6.18
N TYR A 123 2.74 22.63 -5.89
CA TYR A 123 2.03 21.82 -6.88
C TYR A 123 0.50 21.94 -6.77
N GLU A 124 -0.03 22.08 -5.56
CA GLU A 124 -1.46 22.12 -5.23
C GLU A 124 -1.77 23.41 -4.47
N GLY A 125 -1.57 24.56 -5.11
CA GLY A 125 -1.74 25.88 -4.48
C GLY A 125 -3.18 26.23 -4.08
N ASP A 126 -4.15 25.42 -4.50
CA ASP A 126 -5.54 25.52 -4.09
C ASP A 126 -5.86 24.67 -2.85
N LEU A 127 -4.94 23.83 -2.39
CA LEU A 127 -5.06 23.14 -1.10
C LEU A 127 -4.78 24.16 0.01
N GLU A 128 -5.81 24.53 0.76
CA GLU A 128 -5.70 25.56 1.78
C GLU A 128 -4.86 25.12 2.98
N ILE A 129 -4.01 26.02 3.49
CA ILE A 129 -3.22 25.83 4.70
C ILE A 129 -3.53 26.95 5.69
N THR A 130 -3.86 26.57 6.93
CA THR A 130 -4.08 27.49 8.05
C THR A 130 -3.31 27.00 9.25
N ASN A 131 -2.57 27.90 9.93
CA ASN A 131 -1.79 27.56 11.14
C ASN A 131 -0.90 26.31 10.98
N ASP A 132 -0.17 26.21 9.86
CA ASP A 132 0.69 25.06 9.52
C ASP A 132 -0.04 23.71 9.33
N THR A 133 -1.37 23.72 9.19
CA THR A 133 -2.21 22.53 8.95
C THR A 133 -2.89 22.58 7.58
N PHE A 134 -3.11 21.42 6.97
CA PHE A 134 -3.87 21.30 5.73
C PHE A 134 -5.36 21.31 6.04
N VAL A 135 -6.10 22.21 5.39
CA VAL A 135 -7.56 22.29 5.54
C VAL A 135 -8.20 21.27 4.60
N ILE A 136 -8.87 20.26 5.15
CA ILE A 136 -9.48 19.17 4.38
C ILE A 136 -11.01 19.32 4.40
N LYS A 137 -11.58 19.66 3.24
CA LYS A 137 -13.04 19.85 3.07
C LYS A 137 -13.73 18.66 2.43
N ASN A 138 -12.97 17.87 1.68
CA ASN A 138 -13.50 16.76 0.89
C ASN A 138 -12.41 15.73 0.57
N ASP A 139 -12.83 14.60 -0.01
CA ASP A 139 -11.95 13.49 -0.39
C ASP A 139 -10.90 13.86 -1.46
N SER A 140 -11.14 14.90 -2.26
CA SER A 140 -10.16 15.41 -3.24
C SER A 140 -9.02 16.16 -2.55
N ASP A 141 -9.32 17.00 -1.55
CA ASP A 141 -8.29 17.71 -0.77
C ASP A 141 -7.40 16.70 -0.03
N LEU A 142 -8.04 15.69 0.59
CA LEU A 142 -7.35 14.58 1.24
C LEU A 142 -6.43 13.83 0.26
N LYS A 143 -6.91 13.56 -0.96
CA LYS A 143 -6.12 12.90 -2.01
C LYS A 143 -4.87 13.71 -2.37
N LYS A 144 -5.01 15.04 -2.55
CA LYS A 144 -3.89 15.93 -2.88
C LYS A 144 -2.84 15.93 -1.78
N MET A 145 -3.27 16.09 -0.52
CA MET A 145 -2.39 16.02 0.64
C MET A 145 -1.65 14.67 0.71
N LEU A 146 -2.36 13.54 0.55
CA LEU A 146 -1.76 12.21 0.60
C LEU A 146 -0.73 11.98 -0.53
N TYR A 147 -1.00 12.48 -1.75
CA TYR A 147 -0.02 12.46 -2.83
C TYR A 147 1.22 13.32 -2.54
N GLY A 148 1.00 14.43 -1.86
CA GLY A 148 2.05 15.28 -1.33
C GLY A 148 2.95 14.56 -0.33
N ILE A 149 2.35 13.91 0.67
CA ILE A 149 3.08 13.13 1.70
C ILE A 149 3.89 11.99 1.07
N ASP A 150 3.39 11.38 0.01
CA ASP A 150 4.11 10.35 -0.76
C ASP A 150 5.09 10.93 -1.80
N GLN A 151 5.26 12.25 -1.85
CA GLN A 151 6.17 12.98 -2.76
C GLN A 151 5.99 12.63 -4.24
N ARG A 152 4.73 12.51 -4.69
CA ARG A 152 4.42 12.08 -6.07
C ARG A 152 4.46 13.19 -7.11
N TYR A 153 4.42 14.45 -6.70
CA TYR A 153 4.50 15.58 -7.60
C TYR A 153 5.94 15.87 -7.99
N TYR A 154 6.17 16.11 -9.27
CA TYR A 154 7.49 16.50 -9.77
C TYR A 154 7.35 17.39 -11.00
N THR A 155 8.41 18.11 -11.33
CA THR A 155 8.49 18.95 -12.53
C THR A 155 9.56 18.38 -13.46
N THR A 156 9.26 18.24 -14.74
CA THR A 156 10.27 17.76 -15.70
C THR A 156 11.39 18.79 -15.87
N PRO A 157 12.67 18.38 -15.88
CA PRO A 157 13.79 19.32 -15.85
C PRO A 157 13.96 20.10 -17.16
N ILE A 158 13.48 19.58 -18.28
CA ILE A 158 13.64 20.20 -19.61
C ILE A 158 12.38 20.99 -19.99
N GLU A 159 11.20 20.35 -19.92
CA GLU A 159 9.95 20.96 -20.38
C GLU A 159 9.28 21.82 -19.30
N GLY A 160 9.67 21.69 -18.03
CA GLY A 160 9.05 22.41 -16.92
C GLY A 160 7.63 21.94 -16.60
N GLU A 161 7.23 20.75 -17.06
CA GLU A 161 5.88 20.23 -16.91
C GLU A 161 5.68 19.63 -15.52
N LYS A 162 4.61 20.05 -14.83
CA LYS A 162 4.18 19.42 -13.57
C LYS A 162 3.52 18.08 -13.86
N ARG A 163 4.01 17.03 -13.24
CA ARG A 163 3.51 15.66 -13.37
C ARG A 163 3.24 15.02 -12.01
N LEU A 164 2.40 13.99 -12.03
CA LEU A 164 2.08 13.16 -10.88
C LEU A 164 2.54 11.73 -11.15
N ALA A 165 3.37 11.19 -10.26
CA ALA A 165 3.87 9.83 -10.37
C ALA A 165 2.79 8.79 -10.04
N ASN A 166 2.56 7.87 -10.98
CA ASN A 166 1.69 6.70 -10.75
C ASN A 166 2.34 5.66 -9.83
N SER A 167 3.67 5.50 -9.92
CA SER A 167 4.47 4.57 -9.12
C SER A 167 5.81 5.19 -8.71
N ILE A 168 6.37 4.73 -7.60
CA ILE A 168 7.67 5.16 -7.08
C ILE A 168 8.56 3.93 -6.98
N ILE A 169 9.75 4.00 -7.60
CA ILE A 169 10.80 2.99 -7.50
C ILE A 169 11.99 3.65 -6.81
N ARG A 170 12.46 3.06 -5.72
CA ARG A 170 13.67 3.53 -5.02
C ARG A 170 14.89 2.97 -5.76
N ILE A 171 15.81 3.85 -6.12
CA ILE A 171 17.08 3.54 -6.78
C ILE A 171 18.18 3.45 -5.73
#